data_AF-A0A241WH92-F1
#
_entry.id   AF-A0A241WH92-F1
#
_cell.length_a   1.000
_cell.length_b   1.000
_cell.length_c   1.000
_cell.angle_alpha   90.00
_cell.angle_beta   90.00
_cell.angle_gamma   90.00
#
_symmetry.space_group_name_H-M   'P 1'
#
loop_
_entity.id
_entity.type
_entity.pdbx_description
1 polymer ?
#
loop_
_entity_poly.entity_id
_entity_poly.type
_entity_poly.pdbx_seq_one_letter_code
_entity_poly.pdbx_strand_id
1 'polypeptide(L)'
;MLKILSPLIFIPILLTACGDDHSDSAKETPPRVNAIASLIQITEENSQPKSLKVETTSTDDTQPIYSYTQLIDLNNDNVSQNYQLTYNFKTDHDYSLIVYFDALKNKPSKMQLWIETKIPELSDVFSCGDEQEPSCDNISLEIDHKTGNSKVIFNQAKIYNYDKNTLILSGSILGQLQKNPTIVKIPTSGLYNATYRISDQNQDIPMTHPNFKFFSFTNHNIQGFATSKSIHENLLYIITINDNVKEVWYTPSMSIYPLSIWNSESKTNLQKISYNPINLTVDFNQFKLSNDGYPDLYLNGMVGP
;
A
#
# COMPACT_ATOMS: atom_id res chain seq x y z
N MET A 1 38.26 58.48 1.20
CA MET A 1 36.97 59.08 0.81
C MET A 1 36.65 58.58 -0.60
N LEU A 2 35.48 57.96 -0.80
CA LEU A 2 34.83 57.51 -2.08
C LEU A 2 35.65 56.54 -2.98
N LYS A 3 35.29 55.25 -3.19
CA LYS A 3 34.15 54.65 -3.94
C LYS A 3 33.88 55.37 -5.28
N ILE A 4 33.85 54.73 -6.46
CA ILE A 4 32.79 53.81 -6.95
C ILE A 4 33.18 53.16 -8.31
N LEU A 5 32.86 51.86 -8.40
CA LEU A 5 32.39 50.97 -9.48
C LEU A 5 32.90 50.95 -10.95
N SER A 6 33.07 49.70 -11.39
CA SER A 6 33.22 49.07 -12.70
C SER A 6 32.20 49.43 -13.79
N PRO A 7 32.40 48.90 -15.01
CA PRO A 7 31.51 47.82 -15.44
C PRO A 7 32.20 46.57 -16.05
N LEU A 8 31.40 45.50 -16.05
CA LEU A 8 31.64 44.13 -16.52
C LEU A 8 32.11 44.03 -17.97
N ILE A 9 32.95 43.02 -18.24
CA ILE A 9 32.99 42.34 -19.54
C ILE A 9 32.86 40.83 -19.30
N PHE A 10 31.83 40.29 -19.94
CA PHE A 10 31.43 38.89 -20.01
C PHE A 10 32.39 38.15 -20.96
N ILE A 11 32.99 37.03 -20.53
CA ILE A 11 33.73 36.13 -21.43
C ILE A 11 33.19 34.71 -21.22
N PRO A 12 32.65 34.05 -22.26
CA PRO A 12 32.20 32.67 -22.18
C PRO A 12 33.42 31.74 -22.26
N ILE A 13 33.53 30.80 -21.34
CA ILE A 13 34.55 29.73 -21.42
C ILE A 13 33.85 28.47 -21.91
N LEU A 14 34.21 28.09 -23.14
CA LEU A 14 33.91 26.82 -23.77
C LEU A 14 34.62 25.69 -23.00
N LEU A 15 33.86 24.66 -22.65
CA LEU A 15 34.36 23.40 -22.11
C LEU A 15 35.13 22.65 -23.21
N THR A 16 36.44 22.50 -23.04
CA THR A 16 37.22 21.49 -23.76
C THR A 16 37.46 20.31 -22.83
N ALA A 17 36.81 19.18 -23.13
CA ALA A 17 37.15 17.89 -22.57
C ALA A 17 38.34 17.29 -23.34
N CYS A 18 39.38 16.89 -22.62
CA CYS A 18 40.28 15.76 -22.93
C CYS A 18 41.20 15.58 -21.72
N GLY A 19 41.08 14.45 -21.05
CA GLY A 19 41.84 14.12 -19.86
C GLY A 19 41.42 12.74 -19.38
N ASP A 20 41.83 11.72 -20.12
CA ASP A 20 41.87 10.35 -19.63
C ASP A 20 42.90 10.29 -18.49
N ASP A 21 42.41 10.17 -17.26
CA ASP A 21 43.16 9.54 -16.18
C ASP A 21 42.24 8.51 -15.53
N HIS A 22 42.59 7.24 -15.76
CA HIS A 22 41.97 6.09 -15.15
C HIS A 22 42.18 6.10 -13.63
N SER A 23 41.17 6.55 -12.91
CA SER A 23 40.87 6.09 -11.56
C SER A 23 39.37 5.86 -11.46
N ASP A 24 38.92 4.67 -11.86
CA ASP A 24 37.58 4.16 -11.55
C ASP A 24 37.47 3.90 -10.04
N SER A 25 37.40 4.96 -9.26
CA SER A 25 36.58 4.93 -8.06
C SER A 25 35.16 5.21 -8.53
N ALA A 26 34.46 4.15 -8.96
CA ALA A 26 33.01 4.21 -9.06
C ALA A 26 32.52 4.72 -7.71
N LYS A 27 32.08 5.99 -7.65
CA LYS A 27 31.30 6.47 -6.52
C LYS A 27 30.07 5.57 -6.51
N GLU A 28 30.08 4.55 -5.66
CA GLU A 28 28.90 3.76 -5.37
C GLU A 28 27.82 4.76 -4.98
N THR A 29 26.88 4.96 -5.90
CA THR A 29 25.70 5.75 -5.59
C THR A 29 25.07 5.06 -4.39
N PRO A 30 24.81 5.77 -3.27
CA PRO A 30 24.26 5.14 -2.09
C PRO A 30 23.03 4.30 -2.48
N PRO A 31 22.89 3.07 -1.97
CA PRO A 31 21.74 2.24 -2.26
C PRO A 31 20.48 3.05 -1.93
N ARG A 32 19.54 3.12 -2.88
CA ARG A 32 18.26 3.79 -2.63
C ARG A 32 17.51 2.92 -1.63
N VAL A 33 17.20 3.47 -0.47
CA VAL A 33 16.54 2.75 0.63
C VAL A 33 15.16 3.32 0.89
N ASN A 34 14.24 2.45 1.27
CA ASN A 34 12.98 2.85 1.87
C ASN A 34 13.26 3.17 3.35
N ALA A 35 12.76 4.28 3.87
CA ALA A 35 13.15 4.75 5.20
C ALA A 35 11.95 5.27 6.01
N ILE A 36 12.04 5.05 7.31
CA ILE A 36 11.15 5.64 8.32
C ILE A 36 11.99 6.34 9.37
N ALA A 37 11.59 7.55 9.71
CA ALA A 37 12.10 8.25 10.90
C ALA A 37 10.91 8.70 11.75
N SER A 38 10.74 8.09 12.92
CA SER A 38 9.71 8.44 13.90
C SER A 38 10.31 9.24 15.05
N LEU A 39 9.62 10.31 15.41
CA LEU A 39 9.82 11.12 16.60
C LEU A 39 8.54 11.17 17.47
N ILE A 40 7.65 10.19 17.27
CA ILE A 40 6.36 10.13 17.98
C ILE A 40 6.59 9.89 19.48
N GLN A 41 5.80 10.56 20.30
CA GLN A 41 5.57 10.25 21.70
C GLN A 41 4.12 9.83 21.87
N ILE A 42 3.91 8.72 22.58
CA ILE A 42 2.58 8.24 22.98
C ILE A 42 2.42 8.44 24.48
N THR A 43 1.25 8.90 24.89
CA THR A 43 0.89 9.05 26.30
C THR A 43 -0.47 8.42 26.52
N GLU A 44 -0.52 7.39 27.35
CA GLU A 44 -1.77 6.88 27.92
C GLU A 44 -2.30 7.86 28.98
N GLU A 45 -3.61 7.88 29.19
CA GLU A 45 -4.23 8.73 30.20
C GLU A 45 -3.65 8.42 31.60
N ASN A 46 -3.16 9.44 32.30
CA ASN A 46 -2.52 9.34 33.62
C ASN A 46 -1.19 8.56 33.66
N SER A 47 -0.58 8.27 32.52
CA SER A 47 0.73 7.61 32.41
C SER A 47 1.84 8.60 32.00
N GLN A 48 3.09 8.19 32.20
CA GLN A 48 4.23 8.94 31.69
C GLN A 48 4.35 8.79 30.17
N PRO A 49 4.74 9.85 29.44
CA PRO A 49 4.96 9.77 27.99
C PRO A 49 6.03 8.74 27.63
N LYS A 50 5.73 7.90 26.64
CA LYS A 50 6.65 6.92 26.06
C LYS A 50 7.11 7.38 24.67
N SER A 51 8.41 7.30 24.42
CA SER A 51 9.00 7.71 23.15
C SER A 51 9.04 6.54 22.17
N LEU A 52 8.48 6.73 20.97
CA LEU A 52 8.58 5.80 19.84
C LEU A 52 9.61 6.32 18.81
N LYS A 53 10.80 6.69 19.30
CA LYS A 53 11.86 7.24 18.45
C LYS A 53 12.60 6.11 17.75
N VAL A 54 12.63 6.14 16.43
CA VAL A 54 13.35 5.15 15.62
C VAL A 54 13.71 5.73 14.27
N GLU A 55 14.85 5.31 13.74
CA GLU A 55 15.25 5.54 12.35
C GLU A 55 15.61 4.17 11.78
N THR A 56 14.93 3.77 10.71
CA THR A 56 15.12 2.46 10.09
C THR A 56 15.07 2.58 8.59
N THR A 57 15.84 1.73 7.91
CA THR A 57 15.92 1.67 6.46
C THR A 57 15.79 0.21 6.00
N SER A 58 15.23 0.01 4.82
CA SER A 58 15.10 -1.30 4.20
C SER A 58 15.35 -1.20 2.69
N THR A 59 16.01 -2.21 2.15
CA THR A 59 16.16 -2.44 0.71
C THR A 59 15.18 -3.50 0.21
N ASP A 60 14.39 -4.13 1.10
CA ASP A 60 13.36 -5.10 0.71
C ASP A 60 12.16 -4.34 0.11
N ASP A 61 11.99 -4.49 -1.19
CA ASP A 61 10.90 -3.89 -1.95
C ASP A 61 9.62 -4.75 -1.93
N THR A 62 9.71 -6.00 -1.50
CA THR A 62 8.57 -6.94 -1.41
C THR A 62 7.83 -6.82 -0.09
N GLN A 63 8.52 -6.39 0.98
CA GLN A 63 7.96 -6.07 2.29
C GLN A 63 8.40 -4.68 2.74
N PRO A 64 7.88 -3.62 2.10
CA PRO A 64 8.33 -2.26 2.36
C PRO A 64 7.96 -1.81 3.78
N ILE A 65 8.96 -1.31 4.51
CA ILE A 65 8.74 -0.73 5.84
C ILE A 65 7.84 0.51 5.79
N TYR A 66 7.98 1.34 4.75
CA TYR A 66 7.08 2.45 4.46
C TYR A 66 6.39 2.26 3.10
N SER A 67 5.08 2.46 3.08
CA SER A 67 4.26 2.30 1.88
C SER A 67 3.46 3.55 1.60
N TYR A 68 3.48 3.96 0.33
CA TYR A 68 2.60 4.96 -0.25
C TYR A 68 1.67 4.26 -1.24
N THR A 69 0.39 4.21 -0.94
CA THR A 69 -0.61 3.48 -1.73
C THR A 69 -1.63 4.43 -2.32
N GLN A 70 -1.87 4.30 -3.62
CA GLN A 70 -2.99 4.92 -4.33
C GLN A 70 -4.13 3.90 -4.38
N LEU A 71 -5.32 4.29 -3.93
CA LEU A 71 -6.52 3.46 -3.90
C LEU A 71 -7.53 4.05 -4.89
N ILE A 72 -7.97 3.25 -5.86
CA ILE A 72 -8.94 3.68 -6.87
C ILE A 72 -10.15 2.76 -6.81
N ASP A 73 -11.33 3.36 -6.77
CA ASP A 73 -12.62 2.69 -6.73
C ASP A 73 -13.50 3.20 -7.88
N LEU A 74 -13.99 2.27 -8.70
CA LEU A 74 -14.80 2.52 -9.89
C LEU A 74 -16.30 2.24 -9.68
N ASN A 75 -16.77 2.01 -8.44
CA ASN A 75 -18.19 1.77 -8.20
C ASN A 75 -19.07 3.00 -8.53
N ASN A 76 -20.22 2.76 -9.18
CA ASN A 76 -21.31 3.71 -9.40
C ASN A 76 -20.95 4.95 -10.25
N ASP A 77 -20.35 4.74 -11.43
CA ASP A 77 -20.02 5.77 -12.46
C ASP A 77 -19.08 6.90 -12.01
N ASN A 78 -18.70 6.94 -10.73
CA ASN A 78 -17.82 7.93 -10.15
C ASN A 78 -16.51 7.27 -9.73
N VAL A 79 -15.40 7.72 -10.33
CA VAL A 79 -14.06 7.32 -9.90
C VAL A 79 -13.75 8.04 -8.60
N SER A 80 -13.56 7.29 -7.51
CA SER A 80 -13.01 7.85 -6.28
C SER A 80 -11.56 7.41 -6.10
N GLN A 81 -10.70 8.37 -5.76
CA GLN A 81 -9.28 8.14 -5.53
C GLN A 81 -8.93 8.59 -4.11
N ASN A 82 -8.42 7.65 -3.32
CA ASN A 82 -7.94 7.87 -1.97
C ASN A 82 -6.50 7.38 -1.86
N TYR A 83 -5.85 7.68 -0.75
CA TYR A 83 -4.48 7.33 -0.52
C TYR A 83 -4.31 6.75 0.88
N GLN A 84 -3.30 5.90 1.02
CA GLN A 84 -2.92 5.30 2.29
C GLN A 84 -1.41 5.39 2.46
N LEU A 85 -0.98 5.85 3.65
CA LEU A 85 0.39 5.72 4.12
C LEU A 85 0.43 4.58 5.13
N THR A 86 1.46 3.74 5.07
CA THR A 86 1.71 2.73 6.11
C THR A 86 3.16 2.84 6.57
N TYR A 87 3.38 2.93 7.87
CA TYR A 87 4.70 2.97 8.51
C TYR A 87 4.82 1.78 9.45
N ASN A 88 5.70 0.83 9.11
CA ASN A 88 6.00 -0.34 9.92
C ASN A 88 7.37 -0.14 10.58
N PHE A 89 7.41 -0.11 11.92
CA PHE A 89 8.64 0.14 12.65
C PHE A 89 8.66 -0.59 13.99
N LYS A 90 9.85 -0.86 14.50
CA LYS A 90 10.04 -1.61 15.74
C LYS A 90 10.74 -0.76 16.78
N THR A 91 10.19 -0.73 17.99
CA THR A 91 10.90 -0.25 19.18
C THR A 91 11.00 -1.40 20.17
N ASP A 92 10.11 -1.43 21.15
CA ASP A 92 9.90 -2.53 22.09
C ASP A 92 8.79 -3.49 21.62
N HIS A 93 7.86 -2.99 20.80
CA HIS A 93 6.86 -3.75 20.06
C HIS A 93 7.02 -3.53 18.55
N ASP A 94 6.30 -4.32 17.77
CA ASP A 94 6.15 -4.09 16.33
C ASP A 94 4.95 -3.14 16.14
N TYR A 95 5.19 -1.98 15.53
CA TYR A 95 4.18 -0.93 15.34
C TYR A 95 3.84 -0.79 13.86
N SER A 96 2.55 -0.64 13.55
CA SER A 96 2.09 -0.23 12.22
C SER A 96 1.17 0.97 12.32
N LEU A 97 1.60 2.11 11.77
CA LEU A 97 0.77 3.30 11.64
C LEU A 97 0.21 3.36 10.22
N ILE A 98 -1.11 3.34 10.09
CA ILE A 98 -1.83 3.39 8.81
C ILE A 98 -2.65 4.68 8.77
N VAL A 99 -2.49 5.47 7.71
CA VAL A 99 -3.11 6.79 7.55
C VAL A 99 -3.82 6.86 6.21
N TYR A 100 -5.15 7.01 6.22
CA TYR A 100 -5.96 7.21 5.03
C TYR A 100 -6.28 8.68 4.83
N PHE A 101 -6.22 9.14 3.58
CA PHE A 101 -6.47 10.54 3.24
C PHE A 101 -6.88 10.74 1.78
N ASP A 102 -7.46 11.90 1.52
CA ASP A 102 -7.78 12.43 0.19
C ASP A 102 -6.65 13.40 -0.22
N ALA A 103 -6.17 13.37 -1.47
CA ALA A 103 -5.09 14.24 -1.94
C ALA A 103 -5.38 15.74 -1.77
N LEU A 104 -6.66 16.14 -1.75
CA LEU A 104 -7.06 17.53 -1.60
C LEU A 104 -7.08 18.00 -0.15
N LYS A 105 -6.90 17.09 0.82
CA LYS A 105 -6.98 17.37 2.26
C LYS A 105 -5.62 17.17 2.90
N ASN A 106 -5.23 18.14 3.73
CA ASN A 106 -4.00 18.08 4.53
C ASN A 106 -4.20 17.40 5.89
N LYS A 107 -5.28 16.64 6.05
CA LYS A 107 -5.62 15.90 7.27
C LYS A 107 -6.10 14.49 6.92
N PRO A 108 -5.87 13.50 7.78
CA PRO A 108 -6.37 12.15 7.54
C PRO A 108 -7.89 12.07 7.63
N SER A 109 -8.48 11.18 6.84
CA SER A 109 -9.87 10.74 6.98
C SER A 109 -10.02 9.64 8.04
N LYS A 110 -8.99 8.81 8.18
CA LYS A 110 -8.87 7.74 9.16
C LYS A 110 -7.41 7.50 9.50
N MET A 111 -7.14 7.13 10.74
CA MET A 111 -5.83 6.64 11.14
C MET A 111 -5.97 5.44 12.08
N GLN A 112 -5.05 4.49 11.97
CA GLN A 112 -4.93 3.35 12.86
C GLN A 112 -3.48 3.18 13.30
N LEU A 113 -3.25 3.00 14.60
CA LEU A 113 -1.99 2.58 15.18
C LEU A 113 -2.17 1.16 15.73
N TRP A 114 -1.54 0.21 15.08
CA TRP A 114 -1.43 -1.17 15.53
C TRP A 114 -0.18 -1.33 16.38
N ILE A 115 -0.34 -1.99 17.52
CA ILE A 115 0.73 -2.32 18.46
C ILE A 115 0.74 -3.84 18.59
N GLU A 116 1.59 -4.49 17.82
CA GLU A 116 1.74 -5.93 17.84
C GLU A 116 2.73 -6.36 18.91
N THR A 117 2.25 -7.20 19.82
CA THR A 117 3.11 -7.80 20.84
C THR A 117 3.48 -9.22 20.45
N LYS A 118 4.45 -9.80 21.17
CA LYS A 118 4.83 -11.22 20.99
C LYS A 118 3.68 -12.19 21.28
N ILE A 119 2.66 -11.73 22.00
CA ILE A 119 1.44 -12.49 22.32
C ILE A 119 0.31 -11.82 21.54
N PRO A 120 -0.19 -12.41 20.43
CA PRO A 120 -1.15 -11.76 19.54
C PRO A 120 -2.44 -11.29 20.23
N GLU A 121 -2.85 -11.99 21.30
CA GLU A 121 -4.03 -11.66 22.12
C GLU A 121 -3.88 -10.35 22.90
N LEU A 122 -2.66 -9.84 23.06
CA LEU A 122 -2.34 -8.57 23.72
C LEU A 122 -2.03 -7.46 22.72
N SER A 123 -2.22 -7.70 21.42
CA SER A 123 -2.06 -6.67 20.40
C SER A 123 -3.22 -5.69 20.45
N ASP A 124 -2.90 -4.40 20.39
CA ASP A 124 -3.89 -3.33 20.47
C ASP A 124 -3.99 -2.55 19.17
N VAL A 125 -5.18 -2.02 18.90
CA VAL A 125 -5.43 -1.12 17.78
C VAL A 125 -6.11 0.13 18.29
N PHE A 126 -5.48 1.27 18.07
CA PHE A 126 -6.06 2.57 18.36
C PHE A 126 -6.36 3.30 17.06
N SER A 127 -7.49 4.00 17.00
CA SER A 127 -7.95 4.64 15.77
C SER A 127 -8.69 5.96 15.98
N CYS A 128 -8.83 6.71 14.89
CA CYS A 128 -9.72 7.87 14.74
C CYS A 128 -10.28 7.88 13.31
N GLY A 129 -11.37 8.64 13.09
CA GLY A 129 -11.96 8.85 11.77
C GLY A 129 -13.08 7.87 11.40
N ASP A 130 -13.35 7.72 10.09
CA ASP A 130 -14.46 6.91 9.53
C ASP A 130 -15.86 7.27 10.09
N GLU A 131 -16.19 8.57 10.11
CA GLU A 131 -17.50 9.09 10.57
C GLU A 131 -17.84 8.78 12.04
N GLN A 132 -16.89 8.25 12.81
CA GLN A 132 -17.04 7.96 14.24
C GLN A 132 -16.14 8.86 15.08
N GLU A 133 -16.54 9.07 16.34
CA GLU A 133 -15.72 9.77 17.33
C GLU A 133 -14.59 8.85 17.85
N PRO A 134 -13.35 9.34 17.93
CA PRO A 134 -12.97 10.72 17.65
C PRO A 134 -12.73 10.98 16.15
N SER A 135 -12.97 12.22 15.75
CA SER A 135 -12.34 12.80 14.56
C SER A 135 -10.81 12.70 14.66
N CYS A 136 -10.14 12.56 13.51
CA CYS A 136 -8.68 12.65 13.44
C CYS A 136 -8.18 14.11 13.50
N ASP A 137 -8.51 14.79 14.60
CA ASP A 137 -8.11 16.18 14.84
C ASP A 137 -6.66 16.29 15.34
N ASN A 138 -6.07 17.46 15.11
CA ASN A 138 -4.67 17.78 15.44
C ASN A 138 -3.63 16.87 14.77
N ILE A 139 -3.97 16.36 13.58
CA ILE A 139 -3.07 15.61 12.71
C ILE A 139 -2.97 16.37 11.39
N SER A 140 -1.74 16.65 10.94
CA SER A 140 -1.50 17.25 9.62
C SER A 140 -0.57 16.40 8.76
N LEU A 141 -0.80 16.44 7.46
CA LEU A 141 -0.07 15.67 6.46
C LEU A 141 0.70 16.61 5.53
N GLU A 142 1.97 16.30 5.29
CA GLU A 142 2.79 16.90 4.23
C GLU A 142 3.25 15.78 3.30
N ILE A 143 2.81 15.79 2.04
CA ILE A 143 3.01 14.67 1.11
C ILE A 143 3.43 15.20 -0.24
N ASP A 144 4.52 14.65 -0.78
CA ASP A 144 4.93 14.84 -2.16
C ASP A 144 4.49 13.64 -3.00
N HIS A 145 3.39 13.80 -3.73
CA HIS A 145 2.82 12.77 -4.60
C HIS A 145 3.76 12.30 -5.72
N LYS A 146 4.79 13.08 -6.08
CA LYS A 146 5.75 12.69 -7.12
C LYS A 146 6.82 11.73 -6.60
N THR A 147 7.24 11.92 -5.36
CA THR A 147 8.30 11.12 -4.72
C THR A 147 7.74 10.06 -3.78
N GLY A 148 6.48 10.22 -3.36
CA GLY A 148 5.85 9.42 -2.31
C GLY A 148 6.40 9.73 -0.92
N ASN A 149 7.21 10.78 -0.77
CA ASN A 149 7.72 11.19 0.54
C ASN A 149 6.59 11.80 1.36
N SER A 150 6.59 11.53 2.66
CA SER A 150 5.54 11.99 3.55
C SER A 150 6.07 12.36 4.92
N LYS A 151 5.32 13.24 5.58
CA LYS A 151 5.43 13.56 7.00
C LYS A 151 4.03 13.64 7.60
N VAL A 152 3.82 12.91 8.68
CA VAL A 152 2.63 13.03 9.52
C VAL A 152 3.04 13.72 10.80
N ILE A 153 2.31 14.77 11.19
CA ILE A 153 2.60 15.58 12.38
C ILE A 153 1.43 15.45 13.33
N PHE A 154 1.73 15.14 14.59
CA PHE A 154 0.79 14.98 15.68
C PHE A 154 0.96 16.11 16.68
N ASN A 155 -0.12 16.83 16.97
CA ASN A 155 -0.14 17.88 17.99
C ASN A 155 -1.15 17.54 19.09
N GLN A 156 -0.79 16.60 19.97
CA GLN A 156 -1.72 16.05 20.97
C GLN A 156 -2.98 15.42 20.33
N ALA A 157 -2.77 14.68 19.25
CA ALA A 157 -3.83 13.96 18.56
C ALA A 157 -4.32 12.80 19.43
N LYS A 158 -5.65 12.61 19.52
CA LYS A 158 -6.25 11.53 20.32
C LYS A 158 -6.71 10.39 19.41
N ILE A 159 -6.42 9.17 19.83
CA ILE A 159 -6.92 7.94 19.20
C ILE A 159 -7.41 6.96 20.27
N TYR A 160 -8.34 6.09 19.89
CA TYR A 160 -9.05 5.21 20.83
C TYR A 160 -9.04 3.77 20.35
N ASN A 161 -8.89 2.84 21.28
CA ASN A 161 -9.14 1.43 21.01
C ASN A 161 -10.63 1.10 21.13
N TYR A 162 -10.98 -0.16 20.91
CA TYR A 162 -12.37 -0.65 21.02
C TYR A 162 -12.99 -0.40 22.41
N ASP A 163 -12.19 -0.53 23.47
CA ASP A 163 -12.60 -0.29 24.86
C ASP A 163 -12.63 1.19 25.25
N LYS A 164 -12.38 2.10 24.29
CA LYS A 164 -12.28 3.56 24.47
C LYS A 164 -11.13 4.01 25.37
N ASN A 165 -10.12 3.17 25.57
CA ASN A 165 -8.84 3.63 26.11
C ASN A 165 -8.23 4.63 25.12
N THR A 166 -7.66 5.71 25.64
CA THR A 166 -7.15 6.82 24.82
C THR A 166 -5.63 6.82 24.79
N LEU A 167 -5.05 6.99 23.60
CA LEU A 167 -3.67 7.42 23.42
C LEU A 167 -3.62 8.85 22.88
N ILE A 168 -2.70 9.64 23.43
CA ILE A 168 -2.36 10.98 22.93
C ILE A 168 -1.02 10.90 22.21
N LEU A 169 -1.01 11.29 20.93
CA LEU A 169 0.17 11.31 20.07
C LEU A 169 0.70 12.72 19.92
N SER A 170 2.01 12.88 20.03
CA SER A 170 2.73 14.13 19.73
C SER A 170 4.01 13.85 18.97
N GLY A 171 4.46 14.80 18.16
CA GLY A 171 5.69 14.68 17.37
C GLY A 171 5.39 14.42 15.89
N SER A 172 6.24 13.65 15.21
CA SER A 172 6.06 13.40 13.78
C SER A 172 6.68 12.08 13.34
N ILE A 173 6.24 11.56 12.20
CA ILE A 173 6.87 10.45 11.50
C ILE A 173 7.05 10.79 10.03
N LEU A 174 8.21 10.42 9.49
CA LEU A 174 8.63 10.64 8.12
C LEU A 174 8.72 9.30 7.40
N GLY A 175 8.30 9.30 6.13
CA GLY A 175 8.43 8.17 5.23
C GLY A 175 9.10 8.61 3.94
N GLN A 176 10.08 7.84 3.49
CA GLN A 176 10.78 8.11 2.24
C GLN A 176 10.87 6.83 1.40
N LEU A 177 10.44 6.91 0.14
CA LEU A 177 10.55 5.79 -0.77
C LEU A 177 11.95 5.72 -1.39
N GLN A 178 12.43 4.50 -1.61
CA GLN A 178 13.60 4.23 -2.44
C GLN A 178 13.42 4.65 -3.90
N LYS A 179 12.18 4.63 -4.39
CA LYS A 179 11.83 4.91 -5.78
C LYS A 179 10.47 5.57 -5.83
N ASN A 180 10.35 6.56 -6.71
CA ASN A 180 9.10 7.29 -6.93
C ASN A 180 7.94 6.31 -7.24
N PRO A 181 6.72 6.62 -6.77
CA PRO A 181 5.55 5.84 -7.09
C PRO A 181 5.31 5.74 -8.60
N THR A 182 4.67 4.65 -9.02
CA THR A 182 4.27 4.50 -10.41
C THR A 182 3.15 5.48 -10.76
N ILE A 183 3.26 6.14 -11.92
CA ILE A 183 2.14 6.89 -12.50
C ILE A 183 1.19 5.88 -13.14
N VAL A 184 0.00 5.75 -12.57
CA VAL A 184 -0.97 4.74 -12.99
C VAL A 184 -2.00 5.37 -13.92
N LYS A 185 -2.29 4.67 -15.03
CA LYS A 185 -3.48 4.92 -15.85
C LYS A 185 -4.26 3.62 -15.92
N ILE A 186 -5.48 3.63 -15.42
CA ILE A 186 -6.38 2.47 -15.56
C ILE A 186 -6.84 2.43 -17.03
N PRO A 187 -6.61 1.32 -17.76
CA PRO A 187 -7.15 1.13 -19.09
C PRO A 187 -8.69 1.17 -19.09
N THR A 188 -9.30 1.50 -20.22
CA THR A 188 -10.76 1.38 -20.37
C THR A 188 -11.19 -0.08 -20.19
N SER A 189 -12.35 -0.27 -19.56
CA SER A 189 -12.89 -1.59 -19.29
C SER A 189 -13.06 -2.42 -20.57
N GLY A 190 -12.73 -3.70 -20.46
CA GLY A 190 -12.83 -4.69 -21.53
C GLY A 190 -13.96 -5.70 -21.27
N LEU A 191 -14.27 -6.49 -22.30
CA LEU A 191 -15.10 -7.68 -22.12
C LEU A 191 -14.22 -8.83 -21.63
N TYR A 192 -14.28 -9.07 -20.32
CA TYR A 192 -13.57 -10.17 -19.67
C TYR A 192 -14.53 -11.33 -19.40
N ASN A 193 -14.01 -12.54 -19.45
CA ASN A 193 -14.79 -13.75 -19.21
C ASN A 193 -13.96 -14.71 -18.37
N ALA A 194 -14.39 -14.91 -17.14
CA ALA A 194 -13.79 -15.84 -16.20
C ALA A 194 -14.88 -16.75 -15.61
N THR A 195 -14.48 -17.98 -15.35
CA THR A 195 -15.33 -19.04 -14.83
C THR A 195 -14.63 -19.68 -13.64
N TYR A 196 -15.42 -20.28 -12.75
CA TYR A 196 -14.91 -21.14 -11.71
C TYR A 196 -15.59 -22.51 -11.75
N ARG A 197 -14.89 -23.53 -11.26
CA ARG A 197 -15.42 -24.88 -11.12
C ARG A 197 -14.97 -25.48 -9.79
N ILE A 198 -15.90 -26.05 -9.05
CA ILE A 198 -15.58 -26.79 -7.83
C ILE A 198 -15.12 -28.20 -8.23
N SER A 199 -14.09 -28.74 -7.58
CA SER A 199 -13.47 -30.03 -7.92
C SER A 199 -14.44 -31.22 -7.95
N ASP A 200 -15.51 -31.19 -7.16
CA ASP A 200 -16.57 -32.21 -7.12
C ASP A 200 -17.72 -31.93 -8.10
N GLN A 201 -17.63 -30.84 -8.87
CA GLN A 201 -18.60 -30.44 -9.89
C GLN A 201 -17.94 -30.42 -11.27
N ASN A 202 -18.67 -30.91 -12.27
CA ASN A 202 -18.20 -30.93 -13.67
C ASN A 202 -18.75 -29.77 -14.51
N GLN A 203 -19.20 -28.69 -13.86
CA GLN A 203 -19.79 -27.53 -14.53
C GLN A 203 -18.97 -26.28 -14.25
N ASP A 204 -18.58 -25.58 -15.31
CA ASP A 204 -17.99 -24.25 -15.21
C ASP A 204 -19.11 -23.22 -14.95
N ILE A 205 -18.94 -22.42 -13.90
CA ILE A 205 -19.88 -21.39 -13.48
C ILE A 205 -19.27 -20.02 -13.85
N PRO A 206 -19.96 -19.19 -14.65
CA PRO A 206 -19.49 -17.84 -14.95
C PRO A 206 -19.36 -16.97 -13.69
N MET A 207 -18.27 -16.22 -13.60
CA MET A 207 -18.15 -15.16 -12.59
C MET A 207 -19.09 -14.01 -12.95
N THR A 208 -19.88 -13.53 -11.98
CA THR A 208 -20.84 -12.45 -12.22
C THR A 208 -20.18 -11.12 -12.60
N HIS A 209 -18.97 -10.86 -12.09
CA HIS A 209 -18.23 -9.62 -12.33
C HIS A 209 -16.75 -9.92 -12.54
N PRO A 210 -16.31 -10.21 -13.78
CA PRO A 210 -14.90 -10.45 -14.10
C PRO A 210 -14.09 -9.15 -14.27
N ASN A 211 -14.71 -7.97 -14.07
CA ASN A 211 -14.04 -6.68 -14.09
C ASN A 211 -13.60 -6.26 -12.69
N PHE A 212 -12.38 -5.75 -12.57
CA PHE A 212 -11.88 -5.12 -11.37
C PHE A 212 -12.62 -3.80 -11.13
N LYS A 213 -13.08 -3.63 -9.90
CA LYS A 213 -13.71 -2.40 -9.44
C LYS A 213 -12.81 -1.61 -8.51
N PHE A 214 -11.82 -2.27 -7.92
CA PHE A 214 -10.90 -1.69 -6.96
C PHE A 214 -9.47 -2.00 -7.35
N PHE A 215 -8.65 -0.97 -7.29
CA PHE A 215 -7.23 -1.04 -7.59
C PHE A 215 -6.46 -0.41 -6.45
N SER A 216 -5.37 -1.06 -6.05
CA SER A 216 -4.36 -0.48 -5.17
C SER A 216 -3.01 -0.49 -5.88
N PHE A 217 -2.29 0.63 -5.82
CA PHE A 217 -0.94 0.73 -6.36
C PHE A 217 -0.03 1.24 -5.25
N THR A 218 0.81 0.37 -4.74
CA THR A 218 1.67 0.62 -3.60
C THR A 218 3.12 0.74 -4.07
N ASN A 219 3.73 1.87 -3.72
CA ASN A 219 5.08 2.25 -4.12
C ASN A 219 5.24 2.15 -5.64
N HIS A 220 6.20 1.36 -6.12
CA HIS A 220 6.52 1.24 -7.54
C HIS A 220 6.31 -0.17 -8.11
N ASN A 221 5.95 -1.14 -7.27
CA ASN A 221 6.06 -2.56 -7.59
C ASN A 221 4.94 -3.45 -7.04
N ILE A 222 4.11 -2.97 -6.10
CA ILE A 222 3.04 -3.78 -5.51
C ILE A 222 1.70 -3.27 -6.07
N GLN A 223 0.87 -4.19 -6.58
CA GLN A 223 -0.44 -3.85 -7.11
C GLN A 223 -1.49 -4.81 -6.57
N GLY A 224 -2.66 -4.31 -6.22
CA GLY A 224 -3.80 -5.09 -5.77
C GLY A 224 -5.02 -4.83 -6.65
N PHE A 225 -5.79 -5.87 -6.91
CA PHE A 225 -6.98 -5.83 -7.75
C PHE A 225 -8.12 -6.55 -7.07
N ALA A 226 -9.33 -5.99 -7.08
CA ALA A 226 -10.51 -6.65 -6.55
C ALA A 226 -11.74 -6.44 -7.43
N THR A 227 -12.56 -7.48 -7.61
CA THR A 227 -13.83 -7.41 -8.36
C THR A 227 -15.00 -6.89 -7.51
N SER A 228 -14.89 -6.97 -6.18
CA SER A 228 -15.87 -6.43 -5.22
C SER A 228 -15.17 -5.90 -3.95
N LYS A 229 -15.90 -5.12 -3.14
CA LYS A 229 -15.52 -4.72 -1.78
C LYS A 229 -16.09 -5.66 -0.71
N SER A 230 -17.06 -6.49 -1.09
CA SER A 230 -17.83 -7.30 -0.16
C SER A 230 -17.52 -8.77 -0.38
N ILE A 231 -17.10 -9.45 0.71
CA ILE A 231 -16.97 -10.91 0.76
C ILE A 231 -18.32 -11.64 0.61
N HIS A 232 -19.45 -10.91 0.67
CA HIS A 232 -20.79 -11.47 0.44
C HIS A 232 -21.13 -11.57 -1.06
N GLU A 233 -20.32 -10.93 -1.91
CA GLU A 233 -20.43 -11.01 -3.37
C GLU A 233 -19.32 -11.90 -3.93
N ASN A 234 -19.37 -12.15 -5.25
CA ASN A 234 -18.27 -12.79 -5.97
C ASN A 234 -17.03 -11.90 -5.92
N LEU A 235 -16.15 -12.16 -4.95
CA LEU A 235 -14.95 -11.39 -4.70
C LEU A 235 -13.72 -12.18 -5.13
N LEU A 236 -13.10 -11.76 -6.23
CA LEU A 236 -11.75 -12.15 -6.60
C LEU A 236 -10.81 -11.02 -6.20
N TYR A 237 -9.76 -11.37 -5.46
CA TYR A 237 -8.69 -10.45 -5.09
C TYR A 237 -7.33 -11.01 -5.49
N ILE A 238 -6.48 -10.14 -6.00
CA ILE A 238 -5.17 -10.51 -6.55
C ILE A 238 -4.13 -9.48 -6.10
N ILE A 239 -2.98 -9.92 -5.60
CA ILE A 239 -1.80 -9.08 -5.39
C ILE A 239 -0.69 -9.49 -6.35
N THR A 240 -0.06 -8.50 -6.98
CA THR A 240 1.19 -8.65 -7.71
C THR A 240 2.32 -7.92 -7.00
N ILE A 241 3.53 -8.48 -7.10
CA ILE A 241 4.79 -7.83 -6.69
C ILE A 241 5.77 -7.98 -7.83
N ASN A 242 6.32 -6.85 -8.30
CA ASN A 242 7.20 -6.79 -9.46
C ASN A 242 6.57 -7.50 -10.67
N ASP A 243 5.29 -7.21 -10.94
CA ASP A 243 4.47 -7.78 -12.04
C ASP A 243 4.29 -9.31 -11.99
N ASN A 244 4.61 -9.94 -10.86
CA ASN A 244 4.34 -11.36 -10.64
C ASN A 244 3.19 -11.51 -9.65
N VAL A 245 2.18 -12.31 -9.98
CA VAL A 245 1.11 -12.61 -9.01
C VAL A 245 1.70 -13.33 -7.80
N LYS A 246 1.37 -12.87 -6.60
CA LYS A 246 1.83 -13.44 -5.32
C LYS A 246 0.70 -14.01 -4.50
N GLU A 247 -0.48 -13.43 -4.60
CA GLU A 247 -1.64 -13.82 -3.81
C GLU A 247 -2.88 -13.79 -4.69
N VAL A 248 -3.73 -14.81 -4.53
CA VAL A 248 -5.07 -14.85 -5.09
C VAL A 248 -6.01 -15.43 -4.04
N TRP A 249 -7.13 -14.77 -3.81
CA TRP A 249 -8.27 -15.35 -3.09
C TRP A 249 -9.56 -15.11 -3.83
N TYR A 250 -10.47 -16.06 -3.68
CA TYR A 250 -11.79 -16.01 -4.28
C TYR A 250 -12.86 -16.44 -3.29
N THR A 251 -13.87 -15.59 -3.13
CA THR A 251 -15.08 -15.88 -2.37
C THR A 251 -16.24 -15.94 -3.34
N PRO A 252 -16.69 -17.15 -3.73
CA PRO A 252 -17.84 -17.31 -4.59
C PRO A 252 -19.13 -17.05 -3.80
N SER A 253 -20.08 -16.33 -4.40
CA SER A 253 -21.41 -16.08 -3.86
C SER A 253 -22.27 -17.32 -4.03
N MET A 254 -22.07 -18.33 -3.17
CA MET A 254 -22.79 -19.60 -3.20
C MET A 254 -23.66 -19.79 -1.95
N SER A 255 -24.90 -20.23 -2.15
CA SER A 255 -25.82 -20.62 -1.07
C SER A 255 -25.40 -21.90 -0.34
N ILE A 256 -24.60 -22.75 -0.99
CA ILE A 256 -24.22 -24.08 -0.50
C ILE A 256 -23.04 -24.02 0.49
N TYR A 257 -22.19 -23.00 0.37
CA TYR A 257 -20.98 -22.86 1.18
C TYR A 257 -20.99 -21.50 1.88
N PRO A 258 -21.34 -21.43 3.18
CA PRO A 258 -21.40 -20.16 3.90
C PRO A 258 -20.00 -19.51 3.93
N LEU A 259 -19.90 -18.27 3.43
CA LEU A 259 -18.75 -17.34 3.52
C LEU A 259 -17.36 -17.99 3.52
N SER A 260 -17.18 -18.96 2.62
CA SER A 260 -15.95 -19.73 2.49
C SER A 260 -14.99 -19.01 1.55
N ILE A 261 -13.74 -18.83 1.96
CA ILE A 261 -12.71 -18.11 1.19
C ILE A 261 -11.71 -19.14 0.65
N TRP A 262 -11.63 -19.28 -0.67
CA TRP A 262 -10.60 -20.09 -1.31
C TRP A 262 -9.37 -19.23 -1.54
N ASN A 263 -8.20 -19.73 -1.15
CA ASN A 263 -6.94 -19.03 -1.32
C ASN A 263 -5.93 -19.89 -2.11
N SER A 264 -4.93 -19.24 -2.68
CA SER A 264 -3.81 -19.94 -3.27
C SER A 264 -2.98 -20.59 -2.16
N GLU A 265 -2.73 -21.89 -2.25
CA GLU A 265 -1.78 -22.56 -1.34
C GLU A 265 -0.41 -21.86 -1.44
N SER A 266 0.09 -21.35 -0.31
CA SER A 266 1.14 -20.33 -0.25
C SER A 266 2.53 -20.76 -0.75
N LYS A 267 2.69 -21.92 -1.41
CA LYS A 267 3.99 -22.42 -1.88
C LYS A 267 4.04 -23.17 -3.23
N THR A 268 2.96 -23.36 -3.98
CA THR A 268 3.10 -24.05 -5.29
C THR A 268 2.00 -23.76 -6.32
N ASN A 269 2.45 -23.51 -7.55
CA ASN A 269 1.72 -23.51 -8.83
C ASN A 269 1.07 -22.21 -9.34
N LEU A 270 1.81 -21.10 -9.29
CA LEU A 270 1.52 -19.88 -10.06
C LEU A 270 1.83 -20.01 -11.57
N GLN A 271 2.17 -21.19 -12.10
CA GLN A 271 2.43 -21.38 -13.54
C GLN A 271 1.16 -21.25 -14.40
N LYS A 272 0.01 -21.38 -13.75
CA LYS A 272 -1.33 -21.32 -14.37
C LYS A 272 -1.98 -19.95 -14.27
N ILE A 273 -1.20 -18.94 -13.94
CA ILE A 273 -1.64 -17.56 -13.86
C ILE A 273 -0.61 -16.66 -14.53
N SER A 274 -1.06 -15.71 -15.32
CA SER A 274 -0.19 -14.68 -15.91
C SER A 274 -0.81 -13.31 -15.72
N TYR A 275 0.03 -12.33 -15.43
CA TYR A 275 -0.37 -10.93 -15.28
C TYR A 275 0.26 -10.08 -16.38
N ASN A 276 -0.55 -9.22 -16.98
CA ASN A 276 -0.11 -8.24 -17.96
C ASN A 276 -0.16 -6.84 -17.32
N PRO A 277 1.00 -6.23 -16.98
CA PRO A 277 1.03 -4.92 -16.33
C PRO A 277 0.60 -3.76 -17.23
N ILE A 278 0.59 -3.93 -18.55
CA ILE A 278 0.19 -2.87 -19.49
C ILE A 278 -1.34 -2.74 -19.51
N ASN A 279 -2.04 -3.88 -19.56
CA ASN A 279 -3.50 -3.92 -19.66
C ASN A 279 -4.18 -4.14 -18.30
N LEU A 280 -3.40 -4.35 -17.24
CA LEU A 280 -3.89 -4.74 -15.91
C LEU A 280 -4.79 -5.98 -15.94
N THR A 281 -4.48 -6.95 -16.81
CA THR A 281 -5.26 -8.19 -16.96
C THR A 281 -4.58 -9.35 -16.27
N VAL A 282 -5.38 -10.27 -15.73
CA VAL A 282 -4.92 -11.53 -15.17
C VAL A 282 -5.62 -12.68 -15.87
N ASP A 283 -4.84 -13.61 -16.38
CA ASP A 283 -5.31 -14.82 -17.03
C ASP A 283 -5.11 -16.02 -16.12
N PHE A 284 -6.15 -16.84 -15.98
CA PHE A 284 -6.15 -18.09 -15.26
C PHE A 284 -6.32 -19.26 -16.23
N ASN A 285 -5.49 -20.28 -16.08
CA ASN A 285 -5.58 -21.53 -16.84
C ASN A 285 -5.77 -22.72 -15.90
N GLN A 286 -7.01 -22.97 -15.50
CA GLN A 286 -7.36 -23.96 -14.47
C GLN A 286 -6.53 -23.79 -13.20
N PHE A 287 -6.43 -22.56 -12.72
CA PHE A 287 -5.69 -22.20 -11.52
C PHE A 287 -6.42 -22.71 -10.28
N LYS A 288 -5.73 -23.50 -9.45
CA LYS A 288 -6.29 -24.14 -8.27
C LYS A 288 -6.23 -23.19 -7.07
N LEU A 289 -7.36 -23.05 -6.37
CA LEU A 289 -7.48 -22.45 -5.05
C LEU A 289 -8.06 -23.50 -4.08
N SER A 290 -7.69 -23.42 -2.81
CA SER A 290 -8.07 -24.38 -1.79
C SER A 290 -8.64 -23.68 -0.56
N ASN A 291 -9.45 -24.41 0.20
CA ASN A 291 -10.01 -23.97 1.47
C ASN A 291 -10.17 -25.18 2.39
N ASP A 292 -9.70 -25.07 3.63
CA ASP A 292 -9.68 -26.19 4.57
C ASP A 292 -11.09 -26.70 4.87
N GLY A 293 -11.30 -28.00 4.69
CA GLY A 293 -12.60 -28.64 4.90
C GLY A 293 -13.59 -28.47 3.74
N TYR A 294 -13.18 -27.89 2.61
CA TYR A 294 -14.00 -27.72 1.41
C TYR A 294 -13.32 -28.29 0.16
N PRO A 295 -14.08 -28.66 -0.88
CA PRO A 295 -13.51 -29.07 -2.15
C PRO A 295 -12.69 -27.93 -2.80
N ASP A 296 -11.67 -28.27 -3.58
CA ASP A 296 -10.87 -27.29 -4.32
C ASP A 296 -11.71 -26.52 -5.35
N LEU A 297 -11.28 -25.29 -5.66
CA LEU A 297 -11.88 -24.43 -6.68
C LEU A 297 -10.87 -24.15 -7.79
N TYR A 298 -11.30 -24.23 -9.04
CA TYR A 298 -10.48 -23.95 -10.21
C TYR A 298 -10.98 -22.72 -10.94
N LEU A 299 -10.12 -21.71 -11.12
CA LEU A 299 -10.38 -20.52 -11.93
C LEU A 299 -9.88 -20.70 -13.36
N ASN A 300 -10.64 -20.22 -14.34
CA ASN A 300 -10.26 -20.26 -15.74
C ASN A 300 -10.80 -19.04 -16.51
N GLY A 301 -10.02 -18.51 -17.44
CA GLY A 301 -10.36 -17.33 -18.25
C GLY A 301 -9.62 -16.08 -17.81
N MET A 302 -10.10 -14.91 -18.23
CA MET A 302 -9.42 -13.63 -18.05
C MET A 302 -10.27 -12.68 -17.20
N VAL A 303 -9.61 -11.92 -16.32
CA VAL A 303 -10.16 -10.77 -15.60
C VAL A 303 -9.32 -9.53 -15.88
N GLY A 304 -9.91 -8.35 -15.74
CA GLY A 304 -9.23 -7.09 -16.07
C GLY A 304 -10.05 -5.86 -15.68
N PRO A 305 -9.62 -4.64 -16.06
CA PRO A 305 -10.28 -3.39 -15.68
C PRO A 305 -11.69 -3.16 -16.25
#